data_AF-A0A7J8NUQ1-F1
#
_entry.id   AF-A0A7J8NUQ1-F1
#
_cell.length_a   1.000
_cell.length_b   1.000
_cell.length_c   1.000
_cell.angle_alpha   90.00
_cell.angle_beta   90.00
_cell.angle_gamma   90.00
#
_symmetry.space_group_name_H-M   'P 1'
#
loop_
_entity.id
_entity.type
_entity.pdbx_description
1 polymer ?
#
loop_
_entity_poly.entity_id
_entity_poly.type
_entity_poly.pdbx_seq_one_letter_code
_entity_poly.pdbx_strand_id
1 'polypeptide(L)' 'MLVVPHGGTGQNCTYTGCVVDLNDSCPSELKVMKREGGDGVACKSACEAFRQPQ' A
#
# COMPACT_ATOMS: atom_id res chain seq x y z
N MET A 1 -2.00 -6.77 3.70
CA MET A 1 -1.09 -7.91 4.00
C MET A 1 -0.46 -7.72 5.36
N LEU A 2 -0.40 -8.78 6.17
CA LEU A 2 0.20 -8.79 7.51
C LEU A 2 1.31 -9.85 7.57
N VAL A 3 2.46 -9.47 8.12
CA VAL A 3 3.59 -10.36 8.40
C VAL A 3 3.67 -10.51 9.91
N VAL A 4 3.54 -11.75 10.39
CA VAL A 4 3.55 -12.08 11.82
C VAL A 4 4.76 -12.98 12.08
N PRO A 5 5.70 -12.57 12.96
CA PRO A 5 6.82 -13.42 13.33
C PRO A 5 6.32 -14.61 14.18
N HIS A 6 6.96 -15.77 14.00
CA HIS A 6 6.72 -16.97 14.81
C HIS A 6 8.01 -17.36 15.56
N GLY A 7 7.98 -17.30 16.89
CA GLY A 7 9.16 -17.53 17.74
C GLY A 7 10.10 -16.33 17.82
N GLY A 8 11.33 -16.56 18.30
CA GLY A 8 12.34 -15.52 18.51
C GLY A 8 12.25 -14.81 19.86
N THR A 9 13.35 -14.22 20.30
CA THR A 9 13.45 -13.46 21.55
C THR A 9 14.02 -12.07 21.27
N GLY A 10 13.28 -11.02 21.61
CA GLY A 10 13.67 -9.64 21.39
C GLY A 10 12.49 -8.70 21.57
N GLN A 11 12.75 -7.42 21.90
CA GLN A 11 11.67 -6.46 22.18
C GLN A 11 10.87 -6.06 20.93
N ASN A 12 11.44 -6.22 19.74
CA ASN A 12 10.86 -5.77 18.46
C ASN A 12 10.31 -6.92 17.60
N CYS A 13 9.99 -8.07 18.19
CA CYS A 13 9.34 -9.19 17.51
C CYS A 13 7.83 -8.95 17.35
N THR A 14 7.45 -7.82 16.74
CA THR A 14 6.05 -7.41 16.52
C THR A 14 5.60 -7.70 15.09
N TYR A 15 4.29 -7.69 14.86
CA TYR A 15 3.73 -7.80 13.52
C TYR A 15 3.96 -6.52 12.72
N THR A 16 4.05 -6.65 11.40
CA THR A 16 4.12 -5.51 10.48
C THR A 16 3.25 -5.76 9.26
N GLY A 17 2.57 -4.73 8.77
CA GLY A 17 1.72 -4.88 7.62
C GLY A 17 0.78 -3.71 7.40
N CYS A 18 0.09 -3.76 6.27
CA CYS A 18 -0.97 -2.83 5.90
C CYS A 18 -2.29 -3.61 5.86
N VAL A 19 -3.19 -3.33 6.79
CA VAL A 19 -4.51 -4.01 6.90
C VAL A 19 -5.66 -3.18 6.35
N VAL A 20 -5.42 -1.91 6.06
CA VAL A 20 -6.40 -1.00 5.45
C VAL A 20 -6.45 -1.22 3.94
N ASP A 21 -7.62 -1.01 3.34
CA ASP A 21 -7.71 -0.93 1.89
C ASP A 21 -7.17 0.43 1.43
N LEU A 22 -5.98 0.40 0.80
CA LEU A 22 -5.35 1.61 0.29
C LEU A 22 -6.07 2.16 -0.94
N ASN A 23 -6.86 1.35 -1.67
CA ASN A 23 -7.56 1.78 -2.87
C ASN A 23 -8.70 2.76 -2.54
N ASP A 24 -9.37 2.56 -1.40
CA ASP A 24 -10.45 3.41 -0.92
C ASP A 24 -9.97 4.83 -0.63
N SER A 25 -8.85 4.94 0.10
CA SER A 25 -8.26 6.23 0.48
C SER A 25 -7.26 6.80 -0.54
N CYS A 26 -7.08 6.15 -1.69
CA CYS A 26 -6.08 6.55 -2.67
C CYS A 26 -6.48 7.86 -3.39
N PRO A 27 -5.61 8.89 -3.40
CA PRO A 27 -5.81 10.10 -4.19
C PRO A 27 -5.97 9.81 -5.69
N SER A 28 -6.73 10.64 -6.40
CA SER A 28 -6.99 10.49 -7.84
C SER A 28 -5.72 10.41 -8.68
N GLU A 29 -4.69 11.17 -8.31
CA GLU A 29 -3.41 11.27 -9.03
C GLU A 29 -2.58 9.99 -8.91
N LEU A 30 -2.85 9.17 -7.89
CA LEU A 30 -2.14 7.93 -7.58
C LEU A 30 -2.97 6.68 -7.88
N LYS A 31 -4.28 6.84 -8.10
CA LYS A 31 -5.23 5.73 -8.28
C LYS A 31 -5.09 5.10 -9.67
N VAL A 32 -4.95 3.78 -9.70
CA VAL A 32 -4.96 2.98 -10.93
C VAL A 32 -6.38 2.50 -11.20
N MET A 33 -6.95 2.90 -12.33
CA MET A 33 -8.32 2.55 -12.70
C MET A 33 -8.38 1.29 -13.59
N LYS A 34 -9.46 0.53 -13.47
CA LYS A 34 -9.76 -0.57 -14.39
C LYS A 34 -10.01 -0.04 -15.81
N ARG A 35 -9.54 -0.77 -16.82
CA ARG A 35 -9.64 -0.37 -18.26
C ARG A 35 -11.08 -0.21 -18.76
N GLU A 36 -12.01 -0.97 -18.20
CA GLU A 36 -13.42 -0.98 -18.60
C GLU A 36 -14.27 0.02 -17.81
N GLY A 37 -13.64 0.90 -17.02
CA GLY A 37 -14.32 1.74 -16.04
C GLY A 37 -14.62 0.99 -14.74
N GLY A 38 -14.91 1.75 -13.68
CA GLY A 38 -15.18 1.23 -12.34
C GLY A 38 -14.13 1.65 -11.31
N ASP A 39 -14.00 0.84 -10.25
CA ASP A 39 -13.22 1.18 -9.06
C ASP A 39 -11.70 1.19 -9.28
N GLY A 40 -11.01 1.88 -8.37
CA GLY A 40 -9.55 1.86 -8.29
C GLY A 40 -9.07 0.48 -7.85
N VAL A 41 -8.15 -0.11 -8.62
CA VAL A 41 -7.64 -1.47 -8.38
C VAL A 41 -6.27 -1.50 -7.71
N ALA A 42 -5.56 -0.37 -7.71
CA ALA A 42 -4.28 -0.20 -7.03
C ALA A 42 -4.03 1.28 -6.70
N CYS A 43 -3.14 1.53 -5.74
CA CYS A 43 -2.65 2.85 -5.39
C CYS A 43 -1.14 2.92 -5.60
N LYS A 44 -0.69 3.83 -6.47
CA LYS A 44 0.74 4.05 -6.73
C LYS A 44 1.39 4.84 -5.60
N SER A 45 2.69 4.62 -5.42
CA SER A 45 3.51 5.51 -4.61
C SER A 45 3.74 6.84 -5.34
N ALA A 46 3.98 7.92 -4.59
CA ALA A 46 4.36 9.21 -5.16
C ALA A 46 5.64 9.12 -6.00
N CYS A 47 6.62 8.33 -5.55
CA CYS A 47 7.85 8.08 -6.30
C CYS A 47 7.57 7.52 -7.70
N GLU A 48 6.68 6.51 -7.79
CA GLU A 48 6.33 5.90 -9.07
C GLU A 48 5.48 6.83 -9.94
N ALA A 49 4.52 7.55 -9.34
CA ALA A 49 3.61 8.42 -10.08
C ALA A 49 4.32 9.66 -10.64
N PHE A 50 5.14 10.32 -9.81
CA PHE A 50 5.71 11.63 -10.15
C PHE A 50 7.14 11.56 -10.66
N ARG A 51 7.93 10.55 -10.24
CA ARG A 51 9.35 10.37 -10.60
C ARG A 51 10.19 11.63 -10.40
N GLN A 52 9.91 12.37 -9.33
CA GLN A 52 10.65 13.57 -8.95
C GLN A 52 11.61 13.25 -7.81
N PRO A 53 12.83 13.83 -7.81
CA PRO A 53 13.62 13.89 -6.60
C PRO A 53 12.89 14.77 -5.58
N GLN A 54 12.87 14.30 -4.34
CA GLN A 54 12.22 14.92 -3.19
C GLN A 54 13.13 15.92 -2.50
#